data_AF-A0A3D5ZKM9-F1
#
_entry.id   AF-A0A3D5ZKM9-F1
#
_cell.length_a   1.000
_cell.length_b   1.000
_cell.length_c   1.000
_cell.angle_alpha   90.00
_cell.angle_beta   90.00
_cell.angle_gamma   90.00
#
_symmetry.space_group_name_H-M   'P 1'
#
loop_
_entity.id
_entity.type
_entity.pdbx_description
1 polymer ?
#
loop_
_entity_poly.entity_id
_entity_poly.type
_entity_poly.pdbx_seq_one_letter_code
_entity_poly.pdbx_strand_id
1 'polypeptide(L)'
;VWLARGIHPFRQNKPNVDCWVVSVSREVQREVAQKKVLGYIDKSWIDKVVMVSGSRQSPEYGVIDYIVLKNVFGGTSTIGFKSCEAGREKFQGASLDFVWFDEEPPQDIYEECRMRVMDKCGHVFGTMTPLKGLTWVYDEIYLNSHGSDEVWCEFMEWADNPYLSPAEVETMSETLPSDSLDNRRYGRFVASGGLVYPEFDPTVHVIEPFTPPVEWQDKLSIDPGLNNPLSCHWYCRDFDGNVYVVAEHYEAKRDVAYHAERIRRISEGLNWQSG
;
A
#
# COMPACT_ATOMS: atom_id res chain seq x y z
N VAL A 1 -2.46 -12.74 15.51
CA VAL A 1 -2.70 -13.74 16.57
C VAL A 1 -1.82 -13.52 17.81
N TRP A 2 -0.49 -13.44 17.70
CA TRP A 2 0.38 -13.28 18.88
C TRP A 2 0.09 -12.02 19.70
N LEU A 3 -0.13 -10.87 19.07
CA LEU A 3 -0.52 -9.64 19.77
C LEU A 3 -1.83 -9.81 20.54
N ALA A 4 -2.85 -10.42 19.93
CA ALA A 4 -4.14 -10.71 20.58
C ALA A 4 -4.01 -11.67 21.78
N ARG A 5 -2.97 -12.51 21.81
CA ARG A 5 -2.68 -13.37 22.97
C ARG A 5 -1.77 -12.70 24.00
N GLY A 6 -1.15 -11.56 23.66
CA GLY A 6 -0.17 -10.86 24.49
C GLY A 6 1.21 -11.51 24.55
N ILE A 7 1.60 -12.27 23.51
CA ILE A 7 2.85 -13.04 23.47
C ILE A 7 3.68 -12.78 22.20
N HIS A 8 3.56 -11.58 21.62
CA HIS A 8 4.35 -11.22 20.46
C HIS A 8 5.84 -11.15 20.81
N PRO A 9 6.73 -11.82 20.06
CA PRO A 9 8.15 -11.91 20.41
C PRO A 9 8.93 -10.61 20.17
N PHE A 10 8.51 -9.80 19.19
CA PHE A 10 9.25 -8.59 18.77
C PHE A 10 8.53 -7.26 19.00
N ARG A 11 7.26 -7.28 19.44
CA ARG A 11 6.43 -6.08 19.59
C ARG A 11 6.00 -5.98 21.04
N GLN A 12 5.81 -4.77 21.52
CA GLN A 12 5.32 -4.55 22.88
C GLN A 12 3.93 -5.18 23.03
N ASN A 13 3.79 -6.07 24.01
CA ASN A 13 2.53 -6.71 24.32
C ASN A 13 1.65 -5.77 25.16
N LYS A 14 0.35 -5.77 24.87
CA LYS A 14 -0.66 -4.99 25.60
C LYS A 14 -1.89 -5.85 25.91
N PRO A 15 -2.60 -5.59 27.02
CA PRO A 15 -3.84 -6.27 27.32
C PRO A 15 -4.94 -5.85 26.35
N ASN A 16 -5.90 -6.76 26.13
CA ASN A 16 -7.18 -6.47 25.49
C ASN A 16 -7.11 -5.81 24.10
N VAL A 17 -6.22 -6.33 23.24
CA VAL A 17 -6.12 -5.94 21.83
C VAL A 17 -7.43 -6.18 21.08
N ASP A 18 -7.93 -5.15 20.40
CA ASP A 18 -9.03 -5.21 19.43
C ASP A 18 -8.48 -4.90 18.03
N CYS A 19 -8.68 -5.80 17.08
CA CYS A 19 -8.17 -5.60 15.72
C CYS A 19 -9.17 -6.07 14.66
N TRP A 20 -9.00 -5.56 13.45
CA TRP A 20 -9.71 -6.06 12.27
C TRP A 20 -8.78 -6.75 11.29
N VAL A 21 -9.29 -7.83 10.71
CA VAL A 21 -8.76 -8.47 9.51
C VAL A 21 -9.76 -8.20 8.39
N VAL A 22 -9.32 -7.45 7.39
CA VAL A 22 -10.17 -6.94 6.31
C VAL A 22 -9.79 -7.66 5.03
N SER A 23 -10.78 -8.28 4.38
CA SER A 23 -10.62 -8.92 3.09
C SER A 23 -11.46 -8.22 2.03
N VAL A 24 -11.08 -8.37 0.76
CA VAL A 24 -11.82 -7.77 -0.37
C VAL A 24 -13.26 -8.30 -0.48
N SER A 25 -13.50 -9.57 -0.15
CA SER A 25 -14.83 -10.19 -0.13
C SER A 25 -15.02 -11.14 1.05
N ARG A 26 -16.27 -11.52 1.34
CA ARG A 26 -16.57 -12.52 2.38
C ARG A 26 -16.06 -13.91 2.03
N GLU A 27 -16.03 -14.23 0.74
CA GLU A 27 -15.53 -15.53 0.25
C GLU A 27 -14.02 -15.63 0.45
N VAL A 28 -13.28 -14.59 0.04
CA VAL A 28 -11.83 -14.48 0.27
C VAL A 28 -11.53 -14.49 1.77
N GLN A 29 -12.32 -13.76 2.58
CA GLN A 29 -12.22 -13.81 4.03
C GLN A 29 -12.26 -15.24 4.56
N ARG A 30 -13.28 -16.02 4.19
CA ARG A 30 -13.46 -17.40 4.67
C ARG A 30 -12.30 -18.29 4.24
N GLU A 31 -11.90 -18.21 2.98
CA GLU A 31 -10.98 -19.16 2.35
C GLU A 31 -9.50 -18.88 2.65
N VAL A 32 -9.16 -17.61 2.87
CA VAL A 32 -7.78 -17.15 3.05
C VAL A 32 -7.56 -16.66 4.48
N ALA A 33 -8.00 -15.44 4.81
CA ALA A 33 -7.69 -14.79 6.07
C ALA A 33 -8.23 -15.54 7.30
N GLN A 34 -9.51 -15.88 7.31
CA GLN A 34 -10.18 -16.62 8.40
C GLN A 34 -9.55 -17.99 8.60
N LYS A 35 -9.36 -18.75 7.51
CA LYS A 35 -8.73 -20.07 7.54
C LYS A 35 -7.32 -20.01 8.13
N LYS A 36 -6.48 -19.06 7.68
CA LYS A 36 -5.12 -18.84 8.22
C LYS A 36 -5.18 -18.47 9.71
N VAL A 37 -6.01 -17.50 10.09
CA VAL A 37 -6.14 -17.05 11.48
C VAL A 37 -6.55 -18.20 12.40
N LEU A 38 -7.55 -19.00 12.01
CA LEU A 38 -7.96 -20.20 12.76
C LEU A 38 -6.84 -21.24 12.83
N GLY A 39 -6.06 -21.42 11.77
CA GLY A 39 -4.92 -22.34 11.74
C GLY A 39 -3.80 -21.96 12.71
N TYR A 40 -3.60 -20.66 12.96
CA TYR A 40 -2.57 -20.17 13.90
C TYR A 40 -3.06 -20.05 15.36
N ILE A 41 -4.38 -20.12 15.59
CA ILE A 41 -4.95 -20.03 16.93
C ILE A 41 -5.04 -21.44 17.54
N ASP A 42 -4.38 -21.63 18.67
CA ASP A 42 -4.67 -22.75 19.55
C ASP A 42 -6.10 -22.59 20.10
N LYS A 43 -6.97 -23.57 19.83
CA LYS A 43 -8.39 -23.54 20.19
C LYS A 43 -8.63 -23.35 21.69
N SER A 44 -7.69 -23.74 22.55
CA SER A 44 -7.79 -23.54 24.01
C SER A 44 -7.83 -22.07 24.43
N TRP A 45 -7.35 -21.16 23.56
CA TRP A 45 -7.37 -19.71 23.78
C TRP A 45 -8.69 -19.06 23.37
N ILE A 46 -9.52 -19.77 22.59
CA ILE A 46 -10.78 -19.22 22.11
C ILE A 46 -11.80 -19.22 23.25
N ASP A 47 -12.23 -18.03 23.62
CA ASP A 47 -13.36 -17.83 24.54
C ASP A 47 -14.67 -17.71 23.75
N LYS A 48 -14.66 -16.76 22.81
CA LYS A 48 -15.71 -16.30 21.91
C LYS A 48 -15.59 -16.75 20.45
N VAL A 49 -16.62 -17.26 19.79
CA VAL A 49 -16.72 -17.13 18.32
C VAL A 49 -18.13 -16.68 17.99
N VAL A 50 -18.25 -15.63 17.19
CA VAL A 50 -19.53 -15.13 16.69
C VAL A 50 -19.54 -15.28 15.18
N MET A 51 -20.61 -15.89 14.69
CA MET A 51 -20.79 -16.19 13.27
C MET A 51 -21.72 -15.14 12.66
N VAL A 52 -21.40 -14.70 11.45
CA VAL A 52 -22.37 -14.06 10.54
C VAL A 52 -23.29 -15.14 9.96
N SER A 53 -22.72 -16.27 9.55
CA SER A 53 -23.45 -17.42 9.01
C SER A 53 -22.72 -18.74 9.32
N GLY A 54 -23.47 -19.83 9.35
CA GLY A 54 -22.94 -21.16 9.71
C GLY A 54 -22.98 -21.43 11.22
N SER A 55 -22.18 -22.40 11.66
CA SER A 55 -22.22 -22.93 13.02
C SER A 55 -20.94 -22.59 13.79
N ARG A 56 -21.10 -22.26 15.07
CA ARG A 56 -19.98 -22.05 16.00
C ARG A 56 -19.22 -23.34 16.34
N GLN A 57 -19.84 -24.51 16.15
CA GLN A 57 -19.20 -25.82 16.38
C GLN A 57 -18.20 -26.17 15.26
N SER A 58 -18.40 -25.62 14.07
CA SER A 58 -17.51 -25.82 12.92
C SER A 58 -17.28 -24.48 12.20
N PRO A 59 -16.63 -23.52 12.87
CA PRO A 59 -16.52 -22.15 12.39
C PRO A 59 -15.72 -22.02 11.10
N GLU A 60 -14.88 -23.00 10.77
CA GLU A 60 -14.12 -23.08 9.52
C GLU A 60 -15.01 -23.16 8.26
N TYR A 61 -16.24 -23.67 8.37
CA TYR A 61 -17.18 -23.78 7.25
C TYR A 61 -18.17 -22.61 7.15
N GLY A 62 -18.19 -21.73 8.15
CA GLY A 62 -19.06 -20.55 8.21
C GLY A 62 -18.31 -19.26 7.92
N VAL A 63 -19.02 -18.13 8.03
CA VAL A 63 -18.43 -16.79 7.99
C VAL A 63 -18.42 -16.26 9.41
N ILE A 64 -17.22 -16.00 9.94
CA ILE A 64 -17.04 -15.46 11.29
C ILE A 64 -17.20 -13.93 11.23
N ASP A 65 -17.90 -13.38 12.22
CA ASP A 65 -17.93 -11.94 12.49
C ASP A 65 -16.71 -11.56 13.33
N TYR A 66 -16.55 -12.19 14.51
CA TYR A 66 -15.36 -12.01 15.34
C TYR A 66 -15.06 -13.21 16.23
N ILE A 67 -13.80 -13.28 16.67
CA ILE A 67 -13.29 -14.24 17.64
C ILE A 67 -12.84 -13.46 18.87
N VAL A 68 -13.22 -13.94 20.06
CA VAL A 68 -12.70 -13.45 21.33
C VAL A 68 -11.68 -14.45 21.85
N LEU A 69 -10.45 -14.00 22.08
CA LEU A 69 -9.34 -14.78 22.61
C LEU A 69 -9.06 -14.37 24.04
N LYS A 70 -8.77 -15.33 24.91
CA LYS A 70 -8.12 -15.07 26.19
C LYS A 70 -6.72 -14.54 25.93
N ASN A 71 -6.19 -13.71 26.81
CA ASN A 71 -4.80 -13.23 26.72
C ASN A 71 -4.03 -13.50 28.02
N VAL A 72 -2.70 -13.45 27.96
CA VAL A 72 -1.83 -13.72 29.13
C VAL A 72 -1.99 -12.73 30.27
N PHE A 73 -2.64 -11.59 30.02
CA PHE A 73 -2.92 -10.56 31.04
C PHE A 73 -4.20 -10.86 31.83
N GLY A 74 -4.88 -11.98 31.56
CA GLY A 74 -6.12 -12.38 32.24
C GLY A 74 -7.39 -11.74 31.67
N GLY A 75 -7.28 -10.92 30.62
CA GLY A 75 -8.41 -10.34 29.91
C GLY A 75 -8.70 -11.05 28.59
N THR A 76 -9.43 -10.38 27.71
CA THR A 76 -9.78 -10.88 26.39
C THR A 76 -9.48 -9.89 25.28
N SER A 77 -9.14 -10.40 24.12
CA SER A 77 -8.84 -9.66 22.90
C SER A 77 -9.80 -10.07 21.78
N THR A 78 -10.12 -9.14 20.89
CA THR A 78 -11.09 -9.36 19.81
C THR A 78 -10.40 -9.30 18.45
N ILE A 79 -10.58 -10.33 17.64
CA ILE A 79 -10.23 -10.34 16.22
C ILE A 79 -11.53 -10.29 15.42
N GLY A 80 -11.87 -9.12 14.89
CA GLY A 80 -13.01 -8.93 13.99
C GLY A 80 -12.62 -9.19 12.55
N PHE A 81 -13.54 -9.74 11.78
CA PHE A 81 -13.40 -9.91 10.34
C PHE A 81 -14.34 -8.97 9.60
N LYS A 82 -13.82 -8.32 8.56
CA LYS A 82 -14.57 -7.38 7.73
C LYS A 82 -14.37 -7.71 6.26
N SER A 83 -15.41 -7.48 5.46
CA SER A 83 -15.35 -7.52 4.00
C SER A 83 -15.54 -6.12 3.44
N CYS A 84 -14.73 -5.74 2.44
CA CYS A 84 -14.91 -4.48 1.72
C CYS A 84 -16.26 -4.38 1.02
N GLU A 85 -16.88 -5.50 0.63
CA GLU A 85 -18.22 -5.56 0.04
C GLU A 85 -19.32 -5.05 0.98
N ALA A 86 -19.04 -4.99 2.29
CA ALA A 86 -20.01 -4.52 3.27
C ALA A 86 -20.21 -2.99 3.20
N GLY A 87 -19.36 -2.27 2.45
CA GLY A 87 -19.39 -0.83 2.31
C GLY A 87 -18.67 -0.10 3.44
N ARG A 88 -18.22 1.13 3.15
CA ARG A 88 -17.47 1.99 4.07
C ARG A 88 -18.20 2.22 5.41
N GLU A 89 -19.53 2.29 5.40
CA GLU A 89 -20.33 2.52 6.61
C GLU A 89 -20.11 1.45 7.68
N LYS A 90 -19.76 0.22 7.27
CA LYS A 90 -19.48 -0.89 8.20
C LYS A 90 -18.11 -0.81 8.87
N PHE A 91 -17.28 0.15 8.46
CA PHE A 91 -15.97 0.43 9.06
C PHE A 91 -16.01 1.62 10.02
N GLN A 92 -17.16 2.26 10.18
CA GLN A 92 -17.36 3.34 11.14
C GLN A 92 -17.52 2.80 12.57
N GLY A 93 -17.14 3.60 13.57
CA GLY A 93 -17.51 3.38 14.97
C GLY A 93 -16.74 2.26 15.70
N ALA A 94 -15.41 2.31 15.68
CA ALA A 94 -14.54 1.44 16.50
C ALA A 94 -13.27 2.18 16.94
N SER A 95 -12.61 1.69 18.00
CA SER A 95 -11.25 2.09 18.40
C SER A 95 -10.38 0.84 18.40
N LEU A 96 -9.42 0.77 17.47
CA LEU A 96 -8.69 -0.44 17.12
C LEU A 96 -7.20 -0.30 17.40
N ASP A 97 -6.61 -1.39 17.88
CA ASP A 97 -5.17 -1.50 18.11
C ASP A 97 -4.40 -1.71 16.82
N PHE A 98 -4.99 -2.40 15.83
CA PHE A 98 -4.51 -2.43 14.46
C PHE A 98 -5.57 -2.89 13.46
N VAL A 99 -5.32 -2.64 12.18
CA VAL A 99 -6.06 -3.17 11.03
C VAL A 99 -5.09 -3.85 10.09
N TRP A 100 -5.41 -5.09 9.70
CA TRP A 100 -4.71 -5.83 8.65
C TRP A 100 -5.60 -5.95 7.42
N PHE A 101 -5.11 -5.52 6.27
CA PHE A 101 -5.73 -5.76 4.96
C PHE A 101 -5.10 -6.97 4.25
N ASP A 102 -5.91 -7.98 3.96
CA ASP A 102 -5.57 -9.12 3.10
C ASP A 102 -6.05 -8.79 1.68
N GLU A 103 -5.09 -8.44 0.82
CA GLU A 103 -5.24 -7.77 -0.49
C GLU A 103 -5.55 -6.27 -0.44
N GLU A 104 -5.35 -5.60 -1.58
CA GLU A 104 -5.55 -4.16 -1.74
C GLU A 104 -7.03 -3.74 -1.55
N PRO A 105 -7.35 -2.92 -0.53
CA PRO A 105 -8.71 -2.43 -0.30
C PRO A 105 -9.03 -1.21 -1.19
N PRO A 106 -10.32 -0.87 -1.33
CA PRO A 106 -10.73 0.47 -1.76
C PRO A 106 -10.12 1.56 -0.86
N GLN A 107 -9.71 2.68 -1.46
CA GLN A 107 -9.03 3.78 -0.75
C GLN A 107 -9.88 4.36 0.39
N ASP A 108 -11.18 4.53 0.18
CA ASP A 108 -12.11 5.09 1.16
C ASP A 108 -12.26 4.22 2.41
N ILE A 109 -12.16 2.89 2.26
CA ILE A 109 -12.13 1.94 3.37
C ILE A 109 -10.79 2.01 4.11
N TYR A 110 -9.67 2.12 3.39
CA TYR A 110 -8.36 2.33 4.01
C TYR A 110 -8.34 3.61 4.87
N GLU A 111 -8.82 4.72 4.32
CA GLU A 111 -8.92 6.00 5.03
C GLU A 111 -9.83 5.92 6.27
N GLU A 112 -10.98 5.22 6.17
CA GLU A 112 -11.86 5.01 7.32
C GLU A 112 -11.17 4.22 8.45
N CYS A 113 -10.41 3.18 8.09
CA CYS A 113 -9.63 2.36 9.01
C CYS A 113 -8.49 3.14 9.68
N ARG A 114 -7.81 4.05 8.96
CA ARG A 114 -6.79 4.93 9.57
C ARG A 114 -7.36 5.74 10.72
N MET A 115 -8.60 6.24 10.58
CA MET A 115 -9.27 6.95 11.68
C MET A 115 -9.58 6.04 12.88
N ARG A 116 -9.77 4.72 12.68
CA ARG A 116 -10.10 3.79 13.77
C ARG A 116 -8.93 3.47 14.67
N VAL A 117 -7.70 3.60 14.19
CA VAL A 117 -6.50 3.33 14.98
C VAL A 117 -5.95 4.55 15.72
N MET A 118 -6.47 5.74 15.42
CA MET A 118 -5.95 7.02 15.93
C MET A 118 -5.94 7.10 17.46
N ASP A 119 -7.07 6.80 18.10
CA ASP A 119 -7.24 6.89 19.57
C ASP A 119 -6.27 5.98 20.34
N LYS A 120 -5.94 4.82 19.77
CA LYS A 120 -5.03 3.84 20.37
C LYS A 120 -3.59 3.96 19.88
N CYS A 121 -3.27 4.95 19.05
CA CYS A 121 -1.98 5.05 18.36
C CYS A 121 -1.61 3.71 17.69
N GLY A 122 -2.60 3.09 17.03
CA GLY A 122 -2.48 1.75 16.46
C GLY A 122 -1.87 1.73 15.07
N HIS A 123 -1.80 0.54 14.48
CA HIS A 123 -1.15 0.33 13.18
C HIS A 123 -2.15 -0.07 12.09
N VAL A 124 -1.88 0.34 10.85
CA VAL A 124 -2.53 -0.19 9.66
C VAL A 124 -1.46 -0.84 8.79
N PHE A 125 -1.69 -2.05 8.32
CA PHE A 125 -0.78 -2.73 7.40
C PHE A 125 -1.56 -3.62 6.43
N GLY A 126 -0.98 -3.86 5.26
CA GLY A 126 -1.57 -4.69 4.22
C GLY A 126 -0.57 -5.71 3.69
N THR A 127 -1.09 -6.84 3.23
CA THR A 127 -0.34 -7.84 2.47
C THR A 127 -1.07 -8.06 1.15
N MET A 128 -0.41 -7.79 0.03
CA MET A 128 -1.05 -7.82 -1.28
C MET A 128 -0.03 -8.10 -2.38
N THR A 129 -0.52 -8.57 -3.52
CA THR A 129 0.22 -8.56 -4.79
C THR A 129 -0.30 -7.40 -5.64
N PRO A 130 0.55 -6.50 -6.18
CA PRO A 130 0.10 -5.30 -6.91
C PRO A 130 -0.39 -5.62 -8.32
N LEU A 131 -1.41 -6.47 -8.43
CA LEU A 131 -1.98 -6.93 -9.69
C LEU A 131 -2.86 -5.87 -10.38
N LYS A 132 -3.25 -4.81 -9.66
CA LYS A 132 -4.08 -3.72 -10.19
C LYS A 132 -3.25 -2.63 -10.87
N GLY A 133 -1.92 -2.71 -10.78
CA GLY A 133 -0.97 -1.75 -11.33
C GLY A 133 -0.77 -0.54 -10.43
N LEU A 134 -0.63 0.65 -11.02
CA LEU A 134 -0.35 1.90 -10.29
C LEU A 134 -1.63 2.49 -9.71
N THR A 135 -2.08 1.95 -8.57
CA THR A 135 -3.26 2.45 -7.83
C THR A 135 -2.85 3.43 -6.72
N TRP A 136 -3.81 3.88 -5.90
CA TRP A 136 -3.52 4.73 -4.74
C TRP A 136 -2.46 4.13 -3.80
N VAL A 137 -2.32 2.79 -3.73
CA VAL A 137 -1.26 2.16 -2.92
C VAL A 137 0.13 2.50 -3.45
N TYR A 138 0.28 2.61 -4.77
CA TYR A 138 1.54 3.00 -5.39
C TYR A 138 1.94 4.40 -4.93
N ASP A 139 1.04 5.38 -5.03
CA ASP A 139 1.35 6.78 -4.69
C ASP A 139 1.48 7.01 -3.17
N GLU A 140 0.53 6.49 -2.38
CA GLU A 140 0.44 6.76 -0.94
C GLU A 140 1.43 5.93 -0.13
N ILE A 141 1.68 4.66 -0.53
CA ILE A 141 2.46 3.72 0.27
C ILE A 141 3.84 3.47 -0.32
N TYR A 142 3.92 3.13 -1.62
CA TYR A 142 5.20 2.80 -2.24
C TYR A 142 6.07 4.04 -2.49
N LEU A 143 5.52 5.04 -3.19
CA LEU A 143 6.22 6.32 -3.40
C LEU A 143 6.28 7.18 -2.13
N ASN A 144 5.39 6.91 -1.16
CA ASN A 144 5.23 7.72 0.05
C ASN A 144 5.18 9.22 -0.33
N SER A 145 4.23 9.59 -1.19
CA SER A 145 4.17 10.92 -1.82
C SER A 145 4.10 12.08 -0.82
N HIS A 146 3.75 11.80 0.43
CA HIS A 146 3.72 12.77 1.52
C HIS A 146 5.00 12.83 2.37
N GLY A 147 6.00 11.97 2.11
CA GLY A 147 7.27 11.93 2.82
C GLY A 147 7.11 11.60 4.30
N SER A 148 6.19 10.71 4.65
CA SER A 148 5.88 10.38 6.05
C SER A 148 6.80 9.28 6.56
N ASP A 149 7.53 9.53 7.65
CA ASP A 149 8.39 8.53 8.32
C ASP A 149 7.59 7.33 8.90
N GLU A 150 6.29 7.48 9.07
CA GLU A 150 5.37 6.44 9.56
C GLU A 150 4.91 5.46 8.46
N VAL A 151 5.27 5.71 7.20
CA VAL A 151 4.91 4.86 6.06
C VAL A 151 6.14 4.09 5.60
N TRP A 152 6.02 2.76 5.52
CA TRP A 152 7.06 1.90 4.98
C TRP A 152 6.45 0.84 4.05
N CYS A 153 7.25 0.39 3.09
CA CYS A 153 6.89 -0.66 2.14
C CYS A 153 8.05 -1.66 2.08
N GLU A 154 7.72 -2.96 2.08
CA GLU A 154 8.69 -4.06 2.00
C GLU A 154 8.23 -5.03 0.91
N PHE A 155 9.18 -5.51 0.11
CA PHE A 155 8.91 -6.48 -0.94
C PHE A 155 9.32 -7.88 -0.48
N MET A 156 8.49 -8.87 -0.81
CA MET A 156 8.81 -10.28 -0.61
C MET A 156 8.70 -10.99 -1.95
N GLU A 157 9.68 -11.83 -2.25
CA GLU A 157 9.66 -12.69 -3.42
C GLU A 157 9.43 -14.17 -3.09
N TRP A 158 9.23 -14.99 -4.12
CA TRP A 158 9.04 -16.42 -3.93
C TRP A 158 10.25 -17.10 -3.29
N ALA A 159 11.47 -16.63 -3.55
CA ALA A 159 12.68 -17.19 -2.96
C ALA A 159 12.79 -16.94 -1.45
N ASP A 160 12.12 -15.93 -0.91
CA ASP A 160 12.08 -15.64 0.53
C ASP A 160 11.28 -16.67 1.32
N ASN A 161 10.49 -17.50 0.65
CA ASN A 161 9.71 -18.56 1.29
C ASN A 161 10.49 -19.89 1.29
N PRO A 162 11.06 -20.30 2.44
CA PRO A 162 11.86 -21.53 2.53
C PRO A 162 11.05 -22.81 2.35
N TYR A 163 9.71 -22.72 2.29
CA TYR A 163 8.81 -23.85 2.08
C TYR A 163 8.43 -24.04 0.60
N LEU A 164 8.81 -23.12 -0.30
CA LEU A 164 8.60 -23.31 -1.73
C LEU A 164 9.73 -24.15 -2.33
N SER A 165 9.36 -25.06 -3.24
CA SER A 165 10.34 -25.85 -4.01
C SER A 165 11.06 -24.93 -5.01
N PRO A 166 12.40 -24.84 -4.98
CA PRO A 166 13.15 -24.03 -5.94
C PRO A 166 12.88 -24.43 -7.40
N ALA A 167 12.70 -25.73 -7.67
CA ALA A 167 12.41 -26.23 -9.01
C ALA A 167 11.02 -25.82 -9.52
N GLU A 168 10.03 -25.73 -8.63
CA GLU A 168 8.68 -25.25 -9.00
C GLU A 168 8.69 -23.74 -9.25
N VAL A 169 9.46 -22.99 -8.45
CA VAL A 169 9.68 -21.55 -8.64
C VAL A 169 10.32 -21.27 -10.01
N GLU A 170 11.35 -22.04 -10.37
CA GLU A 170 12.01 -21.94 -11.69
C GLU A 170 11.05 -22.28 -12.82
N THR A 171 10.38 -23.43 -12.75
CA THR A 171 9.41 -23.87 -13.77
C THR A 171 8.29 -22.84 -13.97
N MET A 172 7.70 -22.33 -12.89
CA MET A 172 6.65 -21.31 -12.99
C MET A 172 7.22 -20.01 -13.58
N SER A 173 8.45 -19.65 -13.22
CA SER A 173 9.09 -18.43 -13.71
C SER A 173 9.29 -18.46 -15.23
N GLU A 174 9.63 -19.61 -15.80
CA GLU A 174 9.79 -19.79 -17.25
C GLU A 174 8.48 -19.66 -18.04
N THR A 175 7.33 -19.90 -17.38
CA THR A 175 6.02 -19.88 -18.05
C THR A 175 5.35 -18.50 -18.04
N LEU A 176 5.77 -17.61 -17.15
CA LEU A 176 5.13 -16.30 -16.98
C LEU A 176 5.81 -15.23 -17.86
N PRO A 177 5.02 -14.33 -18.49
CA PRO A 177 5.57 -13.12 -19.12
C PRO A 177 6.34 -12.26 -18.11
N SER A 178 7.31 -11.47 -18.59
CA SER A 178 8.13 -10.55 -17.76
C SER A 178 7.30 -9.73 -16.78
N ASP A 179 6.26 -9.07 -17.26
CA ASP A 179 5.43 -8.17 -16.45
C ASP A 179 4.66 -8.93 -15.37
N SER A 180 4.32 -10.20 -15.64
CA SER A 180 3.70 -11.09 -14.65
C SER A 180 4.70 -11.61 -13.62
N LEU A 181 5.99 -11.69 -13.95
CA LEU A 181 7.03 -11.99 -12.98
C LEU A 181 7.27 -10.80 -12.06
N ASP A 182 7.36 -9.60 -12.64
CA ASP A 182 7.56 -8.37 -11.87
C ASP A 182 6.48 -8.21 -10.80
N ASN A 183 5.21 -8.37 -11.14
CA ASN A 183 4.14 -8.26 -10.15
C ASN A 183 4.01 -9.48 -9.22
N ARG A 184 3.90 -10.72 -9.74
CA ARG A 184 3.55 -11.91 -8.93
C ARG A 184 4.72 -12.50 -8.18
N ARG A 185 5.93 -12.43 -8.75
CA ARG A 185 7.12 -12.99 -8.14
C ARG A 185 7.87 -11.95 -7.32
N TYR A 186 8.11 -10.75 -7.88
CA TYR A 186 8.92 -9.74 -7.21
C TYR A 186 8.11 -8.68 -6.47
N GLY A 187 6.78 -8.69 -6.60
CA GLY A 187 5.90 -7.73 -5.93
C GLY A 187 6.01 -6.31 -6.48
N ARG A 188 6.61 -6.09 -7.65
CA ARG A 188 6.83 -4.76 -8.23
C ARG A 188 5.54 -4.18 -8.78
N PHE A 189 5.39 -2.87 -8.61
CA PHE A 189 4.32 -2.11 -9.23
C PHE A 189 4.64 -1.88 -10.71
N VAL A 190 3.78 -2.40 -11.59
CA VAL A 190 3.92 -2.26 -13.05
C VAL A 190 2.64 -1.65 -13.59
N ALA A 191 2.73 -0.72 -14.56
CA ALA A 191 1.54 -0.16 -15.18
C ALA A 191 0.74 -1.26 -15.91
N SER A 192 -0.56 -1.35 -15.60
CA SER A 192 -1.47 -2.30 -16.25
C SER A 192 -1.75 -1.85 -17.68
N GLY A 193 -1.24 -2.62 -18.65
CA GLY A 193 -1.23 -2.25 -20.06
C GLY A 193 0.18 -1.85 -20.43
N GLY A 194 0.79 -2.58 -21.38
CA GLY A 194 2.20 -2.47 -21.72
C GLY A 194 2.69 -1.04 -21.57
N LEU A 195 3.67 -0.85 -20.71
CA LEU A 195 4.25 0.46 -20.45
C LEU A 195 4.47 1.14 -21.80
N VAL A 196 4.01 2.38 -21.95
CA VAL A 196 4.42 3.17 -23.13
C VAL A 196 5.96 3.30 -23.13
N TYR A 197 6.56 3.24 -21.93
CA TYR A 197 8.00 3.28 -21.67
C TYR A 197 8.42 2.14 -20.70
N PRO A 198 8.54 0.87 -21.17
CA PRO A 198 8.93 -0.26 -20.34
C PRO A 198 10.33 -0.15 -19.73
N GLU A 199 11.15 0.74 -20.26
CA GLU A 199 12.50 1.03 -19.80
C GLU A 199 12.55 1.84 -18.49
N PHE A 200 11.44 2.44 -18.04
CA PHE A 200 11.45 3.24 -16.82
C PHE A 200 11.48 2.35 -15.56
N ASP A 201 12.62 2.38 -14.88
CA ASP A 201 12.84 1.79 -13.57
C ASP A 201 13.12 2.90 -12.53
N PRO A 202 12.28 3.10 -11.49
CA PRO A 202 12.50 4.15 -10.50
C PRO A 202 13.78 3.96 -9.68
N THR A 203 14.29 2.73 -9.53
CA THR A 203 15.56 2.46 -8.83
C THR A 203 16.78 2.94 -9.61
N VAL A 204 16.61 3.22 -10.91
CA VAL A 204 17.66 3.71 -11.82
C VAL A 204 17.41 5.16 -12.23
N HIS A 205 16.15 5.52 -12.49
CA HIS A 205 15.77 6.78 -13.12
C HIS A 205 15.27 7.84 -12.13
N VAL A 206 15.03 7.49 -10.87
CA VAL A 206 14.75 8.46 -9.79
C VAL A 206 16.01 8.58 -8.94
N ILE A 207 16.59 9.78 -8.93
CA ILE A 207 17.82 10.09 -8.21
C ILE A 207 17.57 11.13 -7.13
N GLU A 208 18.47 11.19 -6.15
CA GLU A 208 18.45 12.24 -5.13
C GLU A 208 18.51 13.64 -5.78
N PRO A 209 17.67 14.59 -5.33
CA PRO A 209 17.68 15.95 -5.87
C PRO A 209 19.06 16.61 -5.76
N PHE A 210 19.49 17.28 -6.83
CA PHE A 210 20.73 18.03 -6.87
C PHE A 210 20.54 19.37 -7.59
N THR A 211 21.48 20.30 -7.40
CA THR A 211 21.49 21.56 -8.16
C THR A 211 22.30 21.37 -9.44
N PRO A 212 21.67 21.33 -10.62
CA PRO A 212 22.39 21.17 -11.88
C PRO A 212 23.22 22.43 -12.20
N PRO A 213 24.36 22.28 -12.88
CA PRO A 213 25.08 23.42 -13.44
C PRO A 213 24.20 24.23 -14.41
N VAL A 214 24.44 25.54 -14.46
CA VAL A 214 23.64 26.48 -15.27
C VAL A 214 23.78 26.18 -16.76
N GLU A 215 24.94 25.68 -17.18
CA GLU A 215 25.23 25.25 -18.54
C GLU A 215 24.42 24.03 -19.00
N TRP A 216 23.83 23.26 -18.08
CA TRP A 216 22.99 22.11 -18.43
C TRP A 216 21.53 22.49 -18.67
N GLN A 217 21.10 23.69 -18.28
CA GLN A 217 19.71 24.10 -18.47
C GLN A 217 19.35 24.11 -19.96
N ASP A 218 18.28 23.42 -20.32
CA ASP A 218 17.82 23.31 -21.71
C ASP A 218 16.43 23.92 -21.87
N LYS A 219 15.36 23.11 -21.70
CA LYS A 219 14.00 23.53 -22.04
C LYS A 219 13.02 23.32 -20.90
N LEU A 220 11.94 24.09 -20.96
CA LEU A 220 10.71 23.78 -20.26
C LEU A 220 9.77 23.06 -21.23
N SER A 221 9.10 22.02 -20.74
CA SER A 221 7.94 21.43 -21.42
C SER A 221 6.69 21.81 -20.65
N ILE A 222 5.65 22.27 -21.36
CA ILE A 222 4.38 22.67 -20.76
C ILE A 222 3.26 21.93 -21.47
N ASP A 223 2.48 21.15 -20.71
CA ASP A 223 1.24 20.53 -21.16
C ASP A 223 0.04 21.27 -20.51
N PRO A 224 -0.66 22.14 -21.27
CA PRO A 224 -1.71 22.98 -20.71
C PRO A 224 -3.00 22.20 -20.41
N GLY A 225 -3.44 22.24 -19.16
CA GLY A 225 -4.71 21.70 -18.69
C GLY A 225 -5.57 22.74 -17.96
N LEU A 226 -6.90 22.60 -18.02
CA LEU A 226 -7.86 23.43 -17.25
C LEU A 226 -8.63 22.59 -16.22
N ASN A 227 -9.46 21.65 -16.72
CA ASN A 227 -10.14 20.66 -15.87
C ASN A 227 -9.19 19.55 -15.44
N ASN A 228 -8.34 19.08 -16.37
CA ASN A 228 -7.18 18.25 -16.07
C ASN A 228 -6.02 19.16 -15.62
N PRO A 229 -5.08 18.64 -14.80
CA PRO A 229 -3.93 19.40 -14.35
C PRO A 229 -3.11 19.99 -15.50
N LEU A 230 -2.59 21.20 -15.32
CA LEU A 230 -1.46 21.69 -16.11
C LEU A 230 -0.18 21.06 -15.55
N SER A 231 0.65 20.54 -16.44
CA SER A 231 1.98 20.02 -16.11
C SER A 231 3.06 20.88 -16.76
N CYS A 232 4.11 21.22 -16.01
CA CYS A 232 5.29 21.90 -16.51
C CYS A 232 6.54 21.28 -15.90
N HIS A 233 7.50 20.88 -16.73
CA HIS A 233 8.76 20.27 -16.31
C HIS A 233 9.95 21.08 -16.79
N TRP A 234 10.99 21.16 -15.95
CA TRP A 234 12.27 21.80 -16.25
C TRP A 234 13.30 20.73 -16.59
N TYR A 235 13.84 20.78 -17.80
CA TYR A 235 14.81 19.80 -18.30
C TYR A 235 16.22 20.38 -18.37
N CYS A 236 17.15 19.67 -17.75
CA CYS A 236 18.58 19.87 -17.95
C CYS A 236 19.16 18.72 -18.79
N ARG A 237 20.21 19.00 -19.54
CA ARG A 237 20.96 18.01 -20.31
C ARG A 237 22.45 18.21 -20.09
N ASP A 238 23.15 17.14 -19.69
CA ASP A 238 24.60 17.18 -19.54
C ASP A 238 25.35 17.03 -20.88
N PHE A 239 26.69 17.05 -20.81
CA PHE A 239 27.54 16.91 -21.99
C PHE A 239 27.60 15.50 -22.57
N ASP A 240 27.25 14.49 -21.78
CA ASP A 240 27.18 13.09 -22.21
C ASP A 240 25.80 12.74 -22.83
N GLY A 241 24.85 13.66 -22.73
CA GLY A 241 23.52 13.58 -23.31
C GLY A 241 22.45 13.04 -22.38
N ASN A 242 22.73 12.86 -21.08
CA ASN A 242 21.75 12.48 -20.07
C ASN A 242 20.78 13.64 -19.85
N VAL A 243 19.49 13.31 -19.70
CA VAL A 243 18.41 14.28 -19.49
C VAL A 243 17.88 14.15 -18.07
N TYR A 244 17.76 15.29 -17.40
CA TYR A 244 17.30 15.39 -16.02
C TYR A 244 16.05 16.25 -15.94
N VAL A 245 15.01 15.75 -15.26
CA VAL A 245 13.88 16.56 -14.82
C VAL A 245 14.22 17.12 -13.44
N VAL A 246 14.42 18.43 -13.34
CA VAL A 246 14.95 19.06 -12.11
C VAL A 246 13.90 19.80 -11.30
N ALA A 247 12.74 20.05 -11.89
CA ALA A 247 11.57 20.58 -11.21
C ALA A 247 10.28 20.23 -11.97
N GLU A 248 9.17 20.27 -11.25
CA GLU A 248 7.83 20.07 -11.78
C GLU A 248 6.84 21.09 -11.17
N HIS A 249 5.91 21.57 -11.99
CA HIS A 249 4.67 22.21 -11.56
C HIS A 249 3.50 21.39 -12.10
N TYR A 250 2.71 20.80 -11.20
CA TYR A 250 1.55 19.98 -11.56
C TYR A 250 0.33 20.39 -10.71
N GLU A 251 -0.64 21.07 -11.31
CA GLU A 251 -1.84 21.53 -10.58
C GLU A 251 -3.05 21.72 -11.51
N ALA A 252 -4.26 21.38 -11.05
CA ALA A 252 -5.52 21.53 -11.79
C ALA A 252 -6.40 22.67 -11.28
N LYS A 253 -7.42 23.03 -12.08
CA LYS A 253 -8.52 23.94 -11.69
C LYS A 253 -8.05 25.33 -11.27
N ARG A 254 -6.98 25.82 -11.89
CA ARG A 254 -6.48 27.19 -11.75
C ARG A 254 -6.55 27.89 -13.10
N ASP A 255 -6.43 29.22 -13.07
CA ASP A 255 -6.36 30.00 -14.28
C ASP A 255 -4.92 30.05 -14.85
N VAL A 256 -4.82 30.48 -16.10
CA VAL A 256 -3.53 30.59 -16.81
C VAL A 256 -2.61 31.60 -16.12
N ALA A 257 -3.15 32.67 -15.53
CA ALA A 257 -2.37 33.70 -14.87
C ALA A 257 -1.64 33.13 -13.65
N TYR A 258 -2.34 32.33 -12.84
CA TYR A 258 -1.78 31.60 -11.71
C TYR A 258 -0.67 30.64 -12.16
N HIS A 259 -0.92 29.84 -13.20
CA HIS A 259 0.09 28.90 -13.69
C HIS A 259 1.34 29.61 -14.22
N ALA A 260 1.17 30.68 -14.98
CA ALA A 260 2.28 31.50 -15.49
C ALA A 260 3.10 32.10 -14.34
N GLU A 261 2.44 32.60 -13.28
CA GLU A 261 3.12 33.11 -12.10
C GLU A 261 3.91 32.02 -11.36
N ARG A 262 3.31 30.83 -11.18
CA ARG A 262 3.99 29.69 -10.53
C ARG A 262 5.21 29.23 -11.30
N ILE A 263 5.08 29.07 -12.62
CA ILE A 263 6.20 28.73 -13.51
C ILE A 263 7.30 29.77 -13.40
N ARG A 264 6.97 31.06 -13.42
CA ARG A 264 7.98 32.13 -13.26
C ARG A 264 8.71 32.04 -11.93
N ARG A 265 7.99 31.83 -10.82
CA ARG A 265 8.59 31.70 -9.49
C ARG A 265 9.52 30.50 -9.38
N ILE A 266 9.16 29.35 -9.97
CA ILE A 266 10.02 28.16 -9.97
C ILE A 266 11.27 28.43 -10.81
N SER A 267 11.12 29.00 -12.01
CA SER A 267 12.26 29.41 -12.84
C SER A 267 13.20 30.38 -12.12
N GLU A 268 12.67 31.37 -11.41
CA GLU A 268 13.48 32.30 -10.59
C GLU A 268 14.23 31.54 -9.48
N GLY A 269 13.57 30.62 -8.78
CA GLY A 269 14.18 29.82 -7.72
C GLY A 269 15.31 28.90 -8.21
N LEU A 270 15.24 28.46 -9.47
CA LEU A 270 16.27 27.65 -10.12
C LEU A 270 17.38 28.48 -10.77
N ASN A 271 17.29 29.82 -10.74
CA ASN A 271 18.10 30.72 -11.58
C ASN A 271 18.07 30.27 -13.04
N TRP A 272 16.88 29.95 -13.56
CA TRP A 272 16.71 29.45 -14.91
C TRP A 272 17.03 30.55 -15.94
N GLN A 273 17.83 30.21 -16.95
CA GLN A 273 18.19 31.12 -18.02
C GLN A 273 16.93 31.59 -18.76
N SER A 274 16.76 32.91 -18.81
CA SER A 274 15.74 33.54 -19.64
C SER A 274 16.35 33.75 -21.02
N GLY A 275 15.78 33.09 -22.03
CA GLY A 275 16.09 33.38 -23.45
C GLY A 275 15.56 34.73 -23.89
#